data_AF-A0A392RA41-F1
#
_entry.id   AF-A0A392RA41-F1
#
_cell.length_a   1.000
_cell.length_b   1.000
_cell.length_c   1.000
_cell.angle_alpha   90.00
_cell.angle_beta   90.00
_cell.angle_gamma   90.00
#
_symmetry.space_group_name_H-M   'P 1'
#
loop_
_entity.id
_entity.type
_entity.pdbx_description
1 polymer ?
#
loop_
_entity_poly.entity_id
_entity_poly.type
_entity_poly.pdbx_seq_one_letter_code
_entity_poly.pdbx_strand_id
1 'polypeptide(L)'
;KRPSETEFGENKDIVSWVHGKTRSKEKFMSVVDSRIPEMYKEEACKVLRTAVLCTSTLPAMRPSMRAVVQKLEDAAPCKLVGIVINKDGSEKKIGVNNDK
;
A
#
# COMPACT_ATOMS: atom_id res chain seq x y z
N LYS A 1 6.61 9.38 7.25
CA LYS A 1 6.71 9.16 8.71
C LYS A 1 8.12 8.68 9.06
N ARG A 2 8.66 9.12 10.20
CA ARG A 2 9.90 8.59 10.80
C ARG A 2 9.60 7.27 11.53
N PRO A 3 10.60 6.41 11.79
CA PRO A 3 10.39 5.12 12.46
C PRO A 3 9.84 5.24 13.90
N SER A 4 10.11 6.36 14.59
CA SER A 4 9.61 6.68 15.92
C SER A 4 8.96 8.07 15.91
N GLU A 5 7.65 8.12 16.04
CA GLU A 5 6.86 9.37 16.15
C GLU A 5 5.98 9.33 17.40
N THR A 6 5.71 10.49 17.99
CA THR A 6 4.90 10.61 19.21
C THR A 6 3.49 10.03 19.03
N GLU A 7 2.93 10.09 17.82
CA GLU A 7 1.63 9.50 17.46
C GLU A 7 1.57 7.97 17.58
N PHE A 8 2.73 7.30 17.65
CA PHE A 8 2.80 5.84 17.81
C PHE A 8 2.58 5.42 19.27
N GLY A 9 2.70 6.36 20.21
CA GLY A 9 2.71 6.13 21.66
C GLY A 9 4.13 6.00 22.21
N GLU A 10 4.26 6.15 23.52
CA GLU A 10 5.56 6.08 24.20
C GLU A 10 6.25 4.75 23.93
N ASN A 11 7.53 4.82 23.56
CA ASN A 11 8.40 3.67 23.30
C ASN A 11 7.87 2.68 22.25
N LYS A 12 6.98 3.11 21.34
CA LYS A 12 6.47 2.28 20.25
C LYS A 12 7.09 2.70 18.92
N ASP A 13 7.65 1.71 18.23
CA ASP A 13 8.03 1.84 16.84
C ASP A 13 6.80 1.71 15.91
N ILE A 14 7.00 2.07 14.65
CA ILE A 14 5.95 2.02 13.63
C ILE A 14 5.33 0.62 13.45
N VAL A 15 6.11 -0.46 13.56
CA VAL A 15 5.60 -1.83 13.39
C VAL A 15 4.66 -2.17 14.54
N SER A 16 5.11 -1.96 15.78
CA SER A 16 4.31 -2.19 16.99
C SER A 16 3.01 -1.38 16.97
N TRP A 17 3.05 -0.14 16.50
CA TRP A 17 1.88 0.72 16.36
C TRP A 17 0.89 0.22 15.31
N VAL A 18 1.36 -0.12 14.10
CA VAL A 18 0.49 -0.63 13.02
C VAL A 18 -0.16 -1.96 13.42
N HIS A 19 0.58 -2.87 14.04
CA HIS A 19 0.03 -4.15 14.54
C HIS A 19 -1.15 -3.93 15.49
N GLY A 20 -1.07 -2.93 16.37
CA GLY A 20 -2.17 -2.58 17.29
C GLY A 20 -3.43 -2.04 16.60
N LYS A 21 -3.31 -1.53 15.37
CA LYS A 21 -4.42 -0.95 14.59
C LYS A 21 -5.14 -1.96 13.69
N THR A 22 -4.57 -3.16 13.49
CA THR A 22 -5.14 -4.22 12.64
C THR A 22 -6.49 -4.77 13.11
N ARG A 23 -6.86 -4.55 14.37
CA ARG A 23 -8.10 -5.10 14.99
C ARG A 23 -9.40 -4.53 14.41
N SER A 24 -9.37 -3.35 13.78
CA SER A 24 -10.55 -2.75 13.16
C SER A 24 -10.20 -2.24 11.77
N LYS A 25 -11.08 -2.50 10.80
CA LYS A 25 -10.91 -2.02 9.42
C LYS A 25 -10.76 -0.50 9.36
N GLU A 26 -11.57 0.24 10.12
CA GLU A 26 -11.53 1.71 10.16
C GLU A 26 -10.20 2.23 10.73
N LYS A 27 -9.75 1.65 11.86
CA LYS A 27 -8.46 2.01 12.47
C LYS A 27 -7.28 1.64 11.60
N PHE A 28 -7.42 0.58 10.79
CA PHE A 28 -6.39 0.15 9.86
C PHE A 28 -6.33 1.07 8.62
N MET A 29 -7.49 1.54 8.13
CA MET A 29 -7.54 2.52 7.04
C MET A 29 -6.99 3.89 7.44
N SER A 30 -7.18 4.31 8.69
CA SER A 30 -6.64 5.59 9.18
C SER A 30 -5.12 5.63 9.35
N VAL A 31 -4.44 4.48 9.26
CA VAL A 31 -2.97 4.39 9.26
C VAL A 31 -2.38 4.80 7.92
N VAL A 32 -3.14 4.67 6.82
CA VAL A 32 -2.69 5.02 5.47
C VAL A 32 -2.38 6.51 5.39
N ASP A 33 -1.27 6.86 4.74
CA ASP A 33 -0.80 8.25 4.61
C ASP A 33 -1.88 9.14 3.95
N SER A 34 -2.17 10.29 4.55
CA SER A 34 -3.22 11.20 4.08
C SER A 34 -2.93 11.83 2.72
N ARG A 35 -1.67 11.78 2.26
CA ARG A 35 -1.26 12.26 0.92
C ARG A 35 -1.68 11.28 -0.19
N ILE A 36 -2.06 10.05 0.16
CA ILE A 36 -2.57 9.08 -0.81
C ILE A 36 -4.02 9.44 -1.17
N PRO A 37 -4.35 9.64 -2.45
CA PRO A 37 -5.71 9.92 -2.89
C PRO A 37 -6.71 8.85 -2.44
N GLU A 38 -7.94 9.25 -2.11
CA GLU A 38 -8.99 8.35 -1.63
C GLU A 38 -9.21 7.14 -2.55
N MET A 39 -9.15 7.36 -3.87
CA MET A 39 -9.29 6.30 -4.88
C MET A 39 -8.26 5.17 -4.77
N TYR A 40 -7.10 5.42 -4.13
CA TYR A 40 -6.03 4.45 -3.94
C TYR A 40 -5.94 3.92 -2.50
N LYS A 41 -6.77 4.39 -1.57
CA LYS A 41 -6.68 3.97 -0.16
C LYS A 41 -6.96 2.49 0.03
N GLU A 42 -7.87 1.92 -0.74
CA GLU A 42 -8.17 0.49 -0.65
C GLU A 42 -6.96 -0.37 -1.06
N GLU A 43 -6.33 -0.04 -2.19
CA GLU A 43 -5.13 -0.73 -2.66
C GLU A 43 -3.95 -0.51 -1.71
N ALA A 44 -3.76 0.71 -1.21
CA ALA A 44 -2.76 1.01 -0.18
C ALA A 44 -3.00 0.18 1.10
N CYS A 45 -4.26 -0.03 1.50
CA CYS A 45 -4.60 -0.92 2.59
C CYS A 45 -4.23 -2.38 2.31
N LYS A 46 -4.42 -2.88 1.08
CA LYS A 46 -4.00 -4.24 0.70
C LYS A 46 -2.47 -4.39 0.81
N VAL A 47 -1.72 -3.42 0.31
CA VAL A 47 -0.25 -3.37 0.46
C VAL A 47 0.16 -3.35 1.94
N LEU A 48 -0.51 -2.54 2.76
CA LEU A 48 -0.24 -2.48 4.20
C LEU A 48 -0.52 -3.81 4.90
N ARG A 49 -1.54 -4.58 4.50
CA ARG A 49 -1.80 -5.93 5.03
C ARG A 49 -0.63 -6.87 4.74
N THR A 50 -0.08 -6.81 3.52
CA THR A 50 1.11 -7.58 3.16
C THR A 50 2.30 -7.18 4.03
N ALA A 51 2.51 -5.88 4.29
CA ALA A 51 3.58 -5.38 5.15
C ALA A 51 3.44 -5.86 6.61
N VAL A 52 2.23 -5.92 7.15
CA VAL A 52 1.96 -6.48 8.50
C VAL A 52 2.37 -7.95 8.57
N LEU A 53 2.04 -8.75 7.55
CA LEU A 53 2.44 -10.17 7.50
C LEU A 53 3.97 -10.33 7.41
N CYS A 54 4.64 -9.49 6.61
CA CYS A 54 6.10 -9.49 6.47
C CYS A 54 6.83 -9.18 7.79
N THR A 55 6.22 -8.34 8.63
CA THR A 55 6.75 -7.93 9.93
C THR A 55 6.16 -8.71 11.10
N SER A 56 5.59 -9.89 10.84
CA SER A 56 5.05 -10.74 11.90
C SER A 56 6.10 -11.04 12.96
N THR A 57 5.67 -10.98 14.23
CA THR A 57 6.50 -11.30 15.40
C THR A 57 6.99 -12.73 15.36
N LEU A 58 6.18 -13.66 14.84
CA LEU A 58 6.56 -15.05 14.62
C LEU A 58 7.18 -15.21 13.22
N PRO A 59 8.47 -15.60 13.10
CA PRO A 59 9.12 -15.78 11.80
C PRO A 59 8.40 -16.78 10.89
N ALA A 60 7.82 -17.84 11.47
CA ALA A 60 7.07 -18.86 10.74
C ALA A 60 5.79 -18.33 10.07
N MET A 61 5.27 -17.19 10.51
CA MET A 61 4.08 -16.54 9.94
C MET A 61 4.43 -15.57 8.80
N ARG A 62 5.73 -15.30 8.57
CA ARG A 62 6.15 -14.39 7.52
C ARG A 62 6.03 -15.09 6.16
N PRO A 63 5.44 -14.43 5.15
CA PRO A 63 5.33 -15.01 3.81
C PRO A 63 6.71 -15.14 3.14
N SER A 64 6.83 -16.10 2.22
CA SER A 64 7.96 -16.15 1.31
C SER A 64 7.94 -14.94 0.36
N MET A 65 9.09 -14.58 -0.20
CA MET A 65 9.15 -13.46 -1.16
C MET A 65 8.27 -13.68 -2.39
N ARG A 66 8.14 -14.92 -2.86
CA ARG A 66 7.19 -15.26 -3.93
C ARG A 66 5.75 -14.90 -3.55
N ALA A 67 5.31 -15.26 -2.33
CA ALA A 67 3.96 -14.96 -1.87
C ALA A 67 3.74 -13.45 -1.64
N VAL A 68 4.78 -12.73 -1.23
CA VAL A 68 4.72 -11.26 -1.11
C VAL A 68 4.52 -10.60 -2.47
N VAL A 69 5.30 -10.98 -3.48
CA VAL A 69 5.16 -10.43 -4.84
C VAL A 69 3.77 -10.69 -5.39
N GLN A 70 3.26 -11.92 -5.29
CA GLN A 70 1.89 -12.26 -5.72
C GLN A 70 0.84 -11.37 -5.04
N LYS A 71 0.93 -11.19 -3.72
CA LYS A 71 0.00 -10.32 -2.98
C LYS A 71 0.10 -8.85 -3.38
N LEU A 72 1.28 -8.38 -3.79
CA LEU A 72 1.49 -7.01 -4.25
C LEU A 72 0.95 -6.80 -5.67
N GLU A 73 1.07 -7.81 -6.55
CA GLU A 73 0.46 -7.82 -7.89
C GLU A 73 -1.07 -7.79 -7.78
N ASP A 74 -1.66 -8.62 -6.90
CA ASP A 74 -3.10 -8.66 -6.63
C ASP A 74 -3.65 -7.35 -6.06
N ALA A 75 -2.81 -6.60 -5.34
CA ALA A 75 -3.16 -5.32 -4.73
C ALA A 75 -3.16 -4.15 -5.72
N ALA A 76 -2.81 -4.37 -7.00
CA ALA A 76 -2.88 -3.42 -8.11
C ALA A 76 -2.78 -1.90 -7.75
N PRO A 77 -1.74 -1.46 -6.98
CA PRO A 77 -1.78 -0.16 -6.33
C PRO A 77 -1.66 1.03 -7.29
N CYS A 78 -1.17 0.78 -8.50
CA CYS A 78 -1.14 1.71 -9.62
C CYS A 78 -1.42 0.92 -10.90
N LYS A 79 -2.37 1.35 -11.73
CA LYS A 79 -2.41 0.89 -13.12
C LYS A 79 -1.12 1.39 -13.78
N LEU A 80 -0.26 0.47 -14.22
CA LEU A 80 0.92 0.83 -15.01
C LEU A 80 0.41 1.53 -16.27
N VAL A 81 0.57 2.85 -16.34
CA VAL A 81 0.34 3.57 -17.58
C VAL A 81 1.54 3.26 -18.45
N GLY A 82 1.37 2.29 -19.35
CA GLY A 82 2.35 2.05 -20.40
C GLY A 82 2.48 3.31 -21.23
N ILE A 83 3.61 4.02 -21.11
CA ILE A 83 3.92 5.12 -22.02
C ILE A 83 4.23 4.48 -23.37
N VAL A 84 3.24 4.43 -24.25
CA VAL A 84 3.46 4.05 -25.65
C VAL A 84 4.14 5.23 -26.33
N ILE A 85 5.47 5.20 -26.41
CA ILE A 85 6.23 6.16 -27.22
C ILE A 85 6.06 5.73 -28.69
N ASN A 86 5.02 6.27 -29.35
CA ASN A 86 4.97 6.25 -30.80
C ASN A 86 5.97 7.29 -31.33
N LYS A 87 6.84 6.87 -32.26
CA LYS A 87 7.93 7.69 -32.81
C LYS A 87 7.46 8.72 -33.84
N ASP A 88 6.28 9.33 -33.66
CA ASP A 88 5.81 10.37 -34.56
C ASP A 88 5.15 11.51 -33.76
N GLY A 89 5.78 12.67 -33.84
CA GLY A 89 5.40 13.87 -33.13
C GLY A 89 3.96 14.28 -33.43
N SER A 90 3.06 13.97 -32.51
CA SER A 90 1.79 14.67 -32.32
C SER A 90 1.29 14.41 -30.91
N GLU A 91 1.22 15.46 -30.10
CA GLU A 91 0.66 15.42 -28.75
C GLU A 91 -0.80 14.96 -28.83
N LYS A 92 -1.11 13.79 -28.25
CA LYS A 92 -2.49 13.35 -28.05
C LYS A 92 -2.83 13.34 -26.57
N LYS A 93 -3.80 14.18 -26.21
CA LYS A 93 -4.41 14.26 -24.88
C LYS A 93 -4.88 12.87 -24.45
N ILE A 94 -4.42 12.43 -23.28
CA ILE A 94 -4.80 11.15 -22.69
C ILE A 94 -6.18 11.32 -22.07
N GLY A 95 -7.19 10.70 -22.69
CA GLY A 95 -8.52 10.51 -22.11
C GLY A 95 -8.51 9.33 -21.13
N VAL A 96 -9.05 9.55 -19.94
CA VAL A 96 -9.29 8.50 -18.95
C VAL A 96 -10.49 7.68 -19.40
N ASN A 97 -10.26 6.44 -19.85
CA ASN A 97 -11.35 5.48 -20.04
C ASN A 97 -11.70 4.87 -18.68
N ASN A 98 -12.91 5.17 -18.21
CA ASN A 98 -13.59 4.44 -17.15
C ASN A 98 -14.36 3.29 -17.80
N ASP A 99 -13.72 2.12 -17.88
CA ASP A 99 -14.42 0.89 -18.22
C ASP A 99 -14.98 0.23 -16.95
N LYS A 100 -16.29 0.47 -16.81
CA LYS A 100 -17.39 -0.23 -16.11
C LYS A 100 -17.09 -1.22 -14.99
#